data_AF-R6JPZ5-F1
#
_entry.id   AF-R6JPZ5-F1
#
_cell.length_a   1.000
_cell.length_b   1.000
_cell.length_c   1.000
_cell.angle_alpha   90.00
_cell.angle_beta   90.00
_cell.angle_gamma   90.00
#
_symmetry.space_group_name_H-M   'P 1'
#
loop_
_entity.id
_entity.type
_entity.pdbx_description
1 polymer ?
#
loop_
_entity_poly.entity_id
_entity_poly.type
_entity_poly.pdbx_seq_one_letter_code
_entity_poly.pdbx_strand_id
1 'polypeptide(L)'
;MGKETLTPKQRLFCYEYVLDHNGKRSYQAAYPNCKAPGSAESQASRLLRNDKVKKFIAELEKRKLDKLDFTATDVLNALCSIGFAETAKPPNTSDRVKALAELLRHFELARGHEDEQTDDGFLEALEQKAGEQAWEE
;
A
#
# COMPACT_ATOMS: atom_id res chain seq x y z
N MET A 1 24.93 -18.93 11.70
CA MET A 1 24.66 -17.89 10.69
C MET A 1 25.02 -16.54 11.29
N GLY A 2 25.98 -15.82 10.70
CA GLY A 2 26.50 -14.57 11.28
C GLY A 2 25.42 -13.51 11.41
N LYS A 3 25.35 -12.84 12.57
CA LYS A 3 24.58 -11.60 12.75
C LYS A 3 25.21 -10.52 11.88
N GLU A 4 24.79 -10.44 10.62
CA GLU A 4 25.23 -9.39 9.71
C GLU A 4 24.44 -8.09 10.00
N THR A 5 24.80 -7.44 11.10
CA THR A 5 24.21 -6.18 11.54
C THR A 5 24.60 -5.02 10.62
N LEU A 6 23.61 -4.24 10.18
CA LEU A 6 23.83 -2.96 9.49
C LEU A 6 24.79 -2.08 10.29
N THR A 7 25.68 -1.37 9.60
CA THR A 7 26.59 -0.43 10.27
C THR A 7 25.81 0.74 10.88
N PRO A 8 26.34 1.44 11.90
CA PRO A 8 25.66 2.59 12.51
C PRO A 8 25.22 3.66 11.49
N LYS A 9 26.05 3.92 10.47
CA LYS A 9 25.72 4.87 9.40
C LYS A 9 24.58 4.39 8.51
N GLN A 10 24.56 3.11 8.16
CA GLN A 10 23.45 2.53 7.39
C GLN A 10 22.15 2.54 8.19
N ARG A 11 22.21 2.29 9.49
CA ARG A 11 21.05 2.40 10.38
C ARG A 11 20.52 3.84 10.42
N LEU A 12 21.41 4.82 10.60
CA LEU A 12 21.05 6.24 10.58
C LEU A 12 20.39 6.63 9.25
N PHE A 13 20.96 6.17 8.12
CA PHE A 13 20.35 6.36 6.81
C PHE A 13 18.90 5.82 6.76
N CYS A 14 18.67 4.61 7.28
CA CYS A 14 17.32 4.01 7.28
C CYS A 14 16.35 4.81 8.16
N TYR A 15 16.78 5.28 9.34
CA TYR A 15 15.95 6.11 10.21
C TYR A 15 15.54 7.41 9.52
N GLU A 16 16.50 8.12 8.92
CA GLU A 16 16.23 9.36 8.18
C GLU A 16 15.31 9.10 6.97
N TYR A 17 15.52 7.99 6.25
CA TYR A 17 14.72 7.65 5.07
C TYR A 17 13.25 7.36 5.39
N VAL A 18 12.95 6.73 6.53
CA VAL A 18 11.56 6.44 6.94
C VAL A 18 10.79 7.69 7.42
N LEU A 19 11.50 8.82 7.64
CA LEU A 19 10.86 10.08 7.98
C LEU A 19 10.26 10.78 6.76
N ASP A 20 11.02 10.87 5.66
CA ASP A 20 10.68 11.72 4.51
C ASP A 20 10.80 11.03 3.13
N HIS A 21 11.19 9.76 3.08
CA HIS A 21 11.46 8.98 1.86
C HIS A 21 12.45 9.66 0.89
N ASN A 22 13.32 10.53 1.38
CA ASN A 22 14.27 11.28 0.55
C ASN A 22 15.68 10.69 0.64
N GLY A 23 16.02 9.76 -0.27
CA GLY A 23 17.29 9.06 -0.25
C GLY A 23 18.53 9.97 -0.23
N LYS A 24 18.54 11.05 -1.01
CA LYS A 24 19.66 12.01 -1.04
C LYS A 24 19.86 12.66 0.33
N ARG A 25 18.79 13.19 0.92
CA ARG A 25 18.84 13.88 2.22
C ARG A 25 19.21 12.90 3.34
N SER A 26 18.62 11.71 3.35
CA SER A 26 18.94 10.67 4.33
C SER A 26 20.41 10.24 4.24
N TYR A 27 20.96 10.15 3.02
CA TYR A 27 22.36 9.81 2.82
C TYR A 27 23.29 10.94 3.27
N GLN A 28 22.96 12.20 3.01
CA GLN A 28 23.76 13.33 3.48
C GLN A 28 23.77 13.43 5.02
N ALA A 29 22.65 13.13 5.68
CA ALA A 29 22.56 13.07 7.13
C ALA A 29 23.42 11.93 7.72
N ALA A 30 23.40 10.75 7.09
CA ALA A 30 24.18 9.59 7.54
C ALA A 30 25.68 9.66 7.18
N TYR A 31 26.02 10.37 6.11
CA TYR A 31 27.36 10.48 5.55
C TYR A 31 27.72 11.96 5.28
N PRO A 32 27.99 12.76 6.33
CA PRO A 32 28.21 14.21 6.21
C PRO A 32 29.43 14.60 5.35
N ASN A 33 30.35 13.66 5.14
CA ASN A 33 31.52 13.87 4.27
C ASN A 33 31.17 13.83 2.77
N CYS A 34 30.00 13.33 2.40
CA CYS A 34 29.52 13.31 1.02
C CYS A 34 28.79 14.63 0.70
N LYS A 35 29.57 15.66 0.33
CA LYS A 35 29.06 17.01 0.04
C LYS A 35 28.51 17.18 -1.38
N ALA A 36 28.95 16.33 -2.32
CA ALA A 36 28.53 16.42 -3.72
C ALA A 36 27.11 15.84 -3.91
N PRO A 37 26.12 16.62 -4.39
CA PRO A 37 24.73 16.20 -4.45
C PRO A 37 24.49 14.97 -5.34
N GLY A 38 25.13 14.89 -6.51
CA GLY A 38 24.98 13.75 -7.43
C GLY A 38 25.62 12.45 -6.90
N SER A 39 26.66 12.57 -6.06
CA SER A 39 27.29 11.42 -5.39
C SER A 39 26.37 10.85 -4.31
N ALA A 40 25.75 11.72 -3.51
CA ALA A 40 24.82 11.30 -2.45
C ALA A 40 23.60 10.55 -3.01
N GLU A 41 23.01 11.04 -4.10
CA GLU A 41 21.85 10.41 -4.75
C GLU A 41 22.19 9.02 -5.33
N SER A 42 23.32 8.92 -6.04
CA SER A 42 23.80 7.65 -6.59
C SER A 42 24.07 6.62 -5.49
N GLN A 43 24.69 7.05 -4.40
CA GLN A 43 25.02 6.18 -3.27
C GLN A 43 23.77 5.79 -2.46
N ALA A 44 22.83 6.71 -2.26
CA ALA A 44 21.54 6.41 -1.65
C ALA A 44 20.79 5.35 -2.46
N SER A 45 20.74 5.50 -3.79
CA SER A 45 20.09 4.54 -4.70
C SER A 45 20.72 3.15 -4.61
N ARG A 46 22.06 3.07 -4.51
CA ARG A 46 22.77 1.81 -4.29
C ARG A 46 22.43 1.20 -2.93
N LEU A 47 22.33 2.03 -1.89
CA LEU A 47 22.05 1.58 -0.53
C LEU A 47 20.62 1.06 -0.39
N LEU A 48 19.64 1.70 -1.04
CA LEU A 48 18.25 1.25 -1.09
C LEU A 48 18.06 -0.08 -1.85
N ARG A 49 19.00 -0.46 -2.73
CA ARG A 49 18.98 -1.78 -3.39
C ARG A 49 19.47 -2.90 -2.49
N ASN A 50 20.19 -2.59 -1.41
CA ASN A 50 20.73 -3.59 -0.50
C ASN A 50 19.60 -4.27 0.30
N ASP A 51 19.51 -5.60 0.22
CA ASP A 51 18.44 -6.37 0.85
C ASP A 51 18.39 -6.20 2.38
N LYS A 52 19.52 -5.99 3.04
CA LYS A 52 19.59 -5.76 4.49
C LYS A 52 18.97 -4.41 4.85
N VAL A 53 19.24 -3.39 4.03
CA VAL A 53 18.69 -2.03 4.19
C VAL A 53 17.18 -2.06 3.94
N LYS A 54 16.72 -2.70 2.85
CA LYS A 54 15.29 -2.88 2.55
C LYS A 54 14.55 -3.54 3.70
N LYS A 55 15.07 -4.67 4.20
CA LYS A 55 14.47 -5.40 5.33
C LYS A 55 14.35 -4.51 6.57
N PHE A 56 15.38 -3.73 6.88
CA PHE A 56 15.36 -2.86 8.05
C PHE A 56 14.42 -1.65 7.88
N ILE A 57 14.33 -1.06 6.68
CA ILE A 57 13.35 -0.01 6.38
C ILE A 57 11.92 -0.54 6.56
N ALA A 58 11.61 -1.71 6.00
CA ALA A 58 10.28 -2.32 6.15
C ALA A 58 9.94 -2.60 7.63
N GLU A 59 10.92 -3.04 8.43
CA GLU A 59 10.75 -3.22 9.86
C GLU A 59 10.49 -1.90 10.59
N LEU A 60 11.21 -0.82 10.24
CA LEU A 60 11.00 0.51 10.81
C LEU A 60 9.63 1.09 10.45
N GLU A 61 9.18 0.91 9.21
CA GLU A 61 7.85 1.34 8.75
C GLU A 61 6.75 0.60 9.50
N LYS A 62 6.89 -0.73 9.65
CA LYS A 62 5.96 -1.54 10.46
C LYS A 62 5.91 -1.05 11.90
N ARG A 63 7.07 -0.81 12.54
CA ARG A 63 7.10 -0.28 13.92
C ARG A 63 6.52 1.13 14.03
N LYS A 64 6.62 1.95 12.98
CA LYS A 64 6.02 3.30 12.95
C LYS A 64 4.50 3.19 12.87
N LEU A 65 3.99 2.26 12.06
CA LEU A 65 2.58 1.93 12.00
C LEU A 65 2.07 1.37 13.34
N ASP A 66 2.81 0.44 13.96
CA ASP A 66 2.48 -0.12 15.27
C ASP A 66 2.48 0.92 16.41
N LYS A 67 3.26 2.01 16.27
CA LYS A 67 3.32 3.12 17.25
C LYS A 67 2.24 4.18 17.05
N LEU A 68 1.68 4.25 15.84
CA LEU A 68 0.52 5.05 15.58
C LEU A 68 -0.68 4.20 16.01
N ASP A 69 -1.09 4.33 17.28
CA ASP A 69 -2.24 3.64 17.89
C ASP A 69 -3.57 4.08 17.24
N PHE A 70 -3.72 3.91 15.93
CA PHE A 70 -4.99 4.02 15.23
C PHE A 70 -5.27 2.70 14.53
N THR A 71 -6.45 2.17 14.80
CA THR A 71 -6.96 0.95 14.19
C THR A 71 -7.68 1.28 12.88
N ALA A 72 -7.91 0.27 12.03
CA ALA A 72 -8.79 0.43 10.86
C ALA A 72 -10.19 0.95 11.27
N THR A 73 -10.65 0.55 12.46
CA THR A 73 -11.89 1.03 13.06
C THR A 73 -11.85 2.53 13.35
N ASP A 74 -10.73 3.08 13.82
CA ASP A 74 -10.60 4.52 14.07
C ASP A 74 -10.67 5.34 12.78
N VAL A 75 -10.07 4.83 11.70
CA VAL A 75 -10.17 5.45 10.37
C VAL A 75 -11.61 5.41 9.85
N LEU A 76 -12.30 4.27 9.99
CA LEU A 76 -13.71 4.14 9.60
C LEU A 76 -14.61 5.06 10.42
N ASN A 77 -14.38 5.19 11.72
CA ASN A 77 -15.13 6.10 12.59
C ASN A 77 -14.93 7.56 12.18
N ALA A 78 -13.71 7.96 11.83
CA ALA A 78 -13.43 9.29 11.32
C ALA A 78 -14.13 9.55 9.97
N LEU A 79 -14.11 8.60 9.04
CA LEU A 79 -14.81 8.69 7.75
C LEU A 79 -16.33 8.77 7.94
N CYS A 80 -16.91 7.96 8.84
CA CYS A 80 -18.31 8.03 9.22
C CYS A 80 -18.67 9.40 9.78
N SER A 81 -17.82 9.95 10.67
CA SER A 81 -18.02 11.30 11.19
C SER A 81 -18.00 12.37 10.10
N ILE A 82 -17.26 12.20 9.00
CA ILE A 82 -17.24 13.16 7.88
C ILE A 82 -18.46 12.96 6.98
N GLY A 83 -18.76 11.73 6.57
CA GLY A 83 -19.86 11.42 5.65
C GLY A 83 -21.23 11.71 6.26
N PHE A 84 -21.43 11.31 7.52
CA PHE A 84 -22.71 11.37 8.24
C PHE A 84 -22.79 12.52 9.25
N ALA A 85 -21.84 13.47 9.28
CA ALA A 85 -21.92 14.62 10.19
C ALA A 85 -23.26 15.35 10.07
N GLU A 86 -24.05 15.31 11.15
CA GLU A 86 -25.22 16.16 11.40
C GLU A 86 -24.84 17.28 12.38
N THR A 87 -23.78 18.04 12.05
CA THR A 87 -23.32 19.14 12.90
C THR A 87 -23.78 20.49 12.36
N ALA A 88 -23.85 21.51 13.24
CA ALA A 88 -24.26 22.87 12.89
C ALA A 88 -23.38 23.52 11.79
N LYS A 89 -22.16 23.03 11.60
CA LYS A 89 -21.27 23.39 10.49
C LYS A 89 -20.73 22.11 9.84
N PRO A 90 -21.46 21.54 8.88
CA PRO A 90 -21.04 20.30 8.24
C PRO A 90 -19.76 20.53 7.40
N PRO A 91 -18.96 19.46 7.18
CA PRO A 91 -17.88 19.48 6.20
C PRO A 91 -18.39 19.86 4.81
N ASN A 92 -17.49 20.32 3.93
CA ASN A 92 -17.85 20.63 2.56
C ASN A 92 -18.46 19.40 1.87
N THR A 93 -19.49 19.61 1.04
CA THR A 93 -20.20 18.55 0.31
C THR A 93 -19.24 17.65 -0.47
N SER A 94 -18.18 18.20 -1.07
CA SER A 94 -17.18 17.40 -1.78
C SER A 94 -16.48 16.39 -0.87
N ASP A 95 -16.11 16.78 0.35
CA ASP A 95 -15.40 15.92 1.29
C ASP A 95 -16.34 14.86 1.87
N ARG A 96 -17.61 15.21 2.07
CA ARG A 96 -18.66 14.26 2.45
C ARG A 96 -18.85 13.18 1.39
N VAL A 97 -18.96 13.56 0.11
CA VAL A 97 -19.12 12.61 -1.01
C VAL A 97 -17.92 11.67 -1.10
N LYS A 98 -16.70 12.19 -0.95
CA LYS A 98 -15.48 11.36 -0.95
C LYS A 98 -15.45 10.37 0.21
N ALA A 99 -15.81 10.82 1.43
CA ALA A 99 -15.85 9.94 2.60
C ALA A 99 -16.88 8.82 2.43
N LEU A 100 -18.08 9.15 1.92
CA LEU A 100 -19.12 8.15 1.65
C LEU A 100 -18.74 7.17 0.54
N ALA A 101 -18.10 7.63 -0.53
CA ALA A 101 -17.60 6.76 -1.60
C ALA A 101 -16.53 5.78 -1.10
N GLU A 102 -15.64 6.26 -0.23
CA GLU A 102 -14.58 5.42 0.35
C GLU A 102 -15.12 4.35 1.30
N LEU A 103 -16.15 4.70 2.09
CA LEU A 103 -16.90 3.76 2.91
C LEU A 103 -17.62 2.71 2.06
N LEU A 104 -18.30 3.13 0.99
CA LEU A 104 -19.01 2.21 0.07
C LEU A 104 -18.05 1.19 -0.54
N ARG A 105 -16.91 1.65 -1.06
CA ARG A 105 -15.85 0.78 -1.60
C ARG A 105 -15.35 -0.24 -0.57
N HIS A 106 -15.20 0.18 0.70
CA HIS A 106 -14.83 -0.75 1.77
C HIS A 106 -15.91 -1.81 2.04
N PHE A 107 -17.19 -1.41 2.03
CA PHE A 107 -18.32 -2.34 2.16
C PHE A 107 -18.44 -3.32 0.99
N GLU A 108 -18.16 -2.88 -0.24
CA GLU A 108 -18.18 -3.73 -1.44
C GLU A 108 -17.04 -4.76 -1.41
N LEU A 109 -15.82 -4.32 -1.09
CA LEU A 109 -14.67 -5.21 -0.92
C LEU A 109 -14.89 -6.22 0.22
N ALA A 110 -15.52 -5.80 1.32
CA ALA A 110 -15.77 -6.66 2.47
C ALA A 110 -16.88 -7.70 2.24
N ARG A 111 -17.85 -7.40 1.38
CA ARG A 111 -18.90 -8.36 1.02
C ARG A 111 -18.42 -9.48 0.11
N GLY A 112 -17.21 -9.36 -0.43
CA GLY A 112 -16.76 -10.19 -1.55
C GLY A 112 -17.58 -9.82 -2.79
N HIS A 113 -16.95 -9.91 -3.96
CA HIS A 113 -17.78 -10.21 -5.12
C HIS A 113 -18.44 -11.54 -4.79
N GLU A 114 -19.75 -11.56 -4.54
CA GLU A 114 -20.51 -12.76 -4.83
C GLU A 114 -20.14 -13.04 -6.28
N ASP A 115 -19.31 -14.07 -6.49
CA ASP A 115 -18.86 -14.45 -7.82
C ASP A 115 -20.14 -14.63 -8.64
N GLU A 116 -20.45 -13.64 -9.48
CA GLU A 116 -21.16 -13.89 -10.71
C GLU A 116 -20.30 -14.95 -11.38
N GLN A 117 -20.77 -16.19 -11.26
CA GLN A 117 -20.25 -17.32 -11.98
C GLN A 117 -20.36 -16.90 -13.44
N THR A 118 -19.28 -16.31 -13.96
CA THR A 118 -19.20 -15.94 -15.36
C THR A 118 -19.39 -17.24 -16.08
N ASP A 119 -20.55 -17.37 -16.72
CA ASP A 119 -20.87 -18.46 -17.62
C ASP A 119 -19.65 -18.65 -18.53
N ASP A 120 -18.88 -19.70 -18.28
CA ASP A 120 -17.58 -19.96 -18.88
C ASP A 120 -17.74 -20.53 -20.30
N GLY A 121 -18.91 -20.31 -20.90
CA GLY A 121 -19.31 -20.87 -22.18
C GLY A 121 -19.49 -22.38 -22.13
N PHE A 122 -19.48 -23.01 -20.93
CA PHE A 122 -19.60 -24.46 -20.80
C PHE A 122 -20.96 -24.96 -21.31
N LEU A 123 -22.04 -24.23 -21.05
CA LEU A 123 -23.37 -24.56 -21.56
C LEU A 123 -23.47 -24.37 -23.07
N GLU A 124 -22.90 -23.28 -23.61
CA GLU A 124 -22.86 -23.01 -25.06
C GLU A 124 -22.05 -24.09 -25.81
N ALA A 125 -20.93 -24.55 -25.24
CA ALA A 125 -20.13 -25.65 -25.78
C ALA A 125 -20.86 -27.00 -25.77
N LEU A 126 -21.70 -27.27 -24.78
CA LEU A 126 -22.52 -28.48 -24.71
C LEU A 126 -23.62 -28.50 -25.79
N GLU A 127 -24.27 -27.35 -26.03
CA GLU A 127 -25.28 -27.23 -27.09
C GLU A 127 -24.69 -27.38 -28.49
N GLN A 128 -23.49 -26.83 -28.73
CA GLN A 128 -22.80 -26.96 -30.01
C GLN A 128 -22.43 -28.43 -30.31
N LYS A 129 -21.94 -29.15 -29.30
CA LYS A 129 -21.66 -30.60 -29.42
C LYS A 129 -22.92 -31.44 -29.64
N ALA A 130 -24.03 -31.08 -29.01
CA ALA A 130 -25.30 -31.78 -29.21
C ALA A 130 -25.87 -31.55 -30.62
N GLY A 131 -25.62 -30.37 -31.22
CA GLY A 131 -26.00 -30.06 -32.60
C GLY A 131 -25.14 -30.76 -33.66
N GLU A 132 -23.85 -30.97 -33.40
CA GLU A 132 -22.92 -31.63 -34.33
C GLU A 132 -23.11 -33.15 -34.43
N GLN A 133 -23.59 -33.81 -33.36
CA GLN A 133 -23.85 -35.25 -33.38
C GLN A 133 -25.13 -35.68 -34.13
N ALA A 134 -25.92 -34.72 -34.63
CA ALA A 134 -27.19 -35.02 -35.31
C ALA A 134 -27.05 -35.30 -36.82
N TRP A 135 -25.84 -35.28 -37.40
CA TRP A 135 -25.64 -35.46 -38.85
C TRP A 135 -24.52 -36.43 -39.26
N GLU A 136 -24.14 -37.38 -38.40
CA GLU A 136 -23.37 -38.57 -38.83
C GLU A 136 -24.22 -39.84 -38.70
N GLU A 137 -25.17 -40.03 -39.62
CA GLU A 137 -25.65 -41.34 -40.10
C GLU A 137 -25.82 -41.33 -41.62
#